data_AF-A0A958E9L2-F1
#
_entry.id   AF-A0A958E9L2-F1
#
_cell.length_a   1.000
_cell.length_b   1.000
_cell.length_c   1.000
_cell.angle_alpha   90.00
_cell.angle_beta   90.00
_cell.angle_gamma   90.00
#
_symmetry.space_group_name_H-M   'P 1'
#
loop_
_entity.id
_entity.type
_entity.pdbx_description
1 polymer ?
#
loop_
_entity_poly.entity_id
_entity_poly.type
_entity_poly.pdbx_seq_one_letter_code
_entity_poly.pdbx_strand_id
1 'polypeptide(L)'
;MWQFRRILVLYYLASLLFAIFAMIPARTFLSNYLGDSLWGERLANGADMHLILEFLLNADGFLPVVMVALVLASLFYWLGLLFLSGGAFSLYCHAERYQAREFWGQAGAFLGRFIRLGLYTLVVLALGIAAIQLITRGLQHLIYGSDPYSTVTYWWKWFTVAVQYIWIVTVGLSFDFARIYAVRTDARGMFGALRYGLGFVFSHLRRTLTLVLTVMVLIAFIALFL
;
A
#
# COMPACT_ATOMS: atom_id res chain seq x y z
N MET A 1 -12.16 -3.43 23.52
CA MET A 1 -12.17 -2.56 22.31
C MET A 1 -12.07 -1.05 22.61
N TRP A 2 -12.65 -0.51 23.69
CA TRP A 2 -12.63 0.95 23.96
C TRP A 2 -11.27 1.54 24.42
N GLN A 3 -10.36 0.73 24.97
CA GLN A 3 -9.06 1.21 25.49
C GLN A 3 -8.08 1.67 24.40
N PHE A 4 -8.23 1.24 23.14
CA PHE A 4 -7.33 1.60 22.04
C PHE A 4 -7.84 2.73 21.14
N ARG A 5 -8.93 3.41 21.52
CA ARG A 5 -9.46 4.57 20.76
C ARG A 5 -8.41 5.64 20.50
N ARG A 6 -7.50 5.86 21.46
CA ARG A 6 -6.40 6.83 21.32
C ARG A 6 -5.45 6.47 20.18
N ILE A 7 -5.20 5.17 19.95
CA ILE A 7 -4.38 4.72 18.82
C ILE A 7 -5.12 4.99 17.50
N LEU A 8 -6.42 4.69 17.43
CA LEU A 8 -7.21 4.98 16.23
C LEU A 8 -7.20 6.47 15.88
N VAL A 9 -7.31 7.35 16.90
CA VAL A 9 -7.22 8.81 16.71
C VAL A 9 -5.81 9.21 16.24
N LEU A 10 -4.74 8.61 16.78
CA LEU A 10 -3.38 8.89 16.32
C LEU A 10 -3.17 8.50 14.85
N TYR A 11 -3.66 7.33 14.45
CA TYR A 11 -3.61 6.90 13.04
C TYR A 11 -4.45 7.83 12.15
N TYR A 12 -5.67 8.18 12.57
CA TYR A 12 -6.52 9.10 11.83
C TYR A 12 -5.88 10.48 11.67
N LEU A 13 -5.33 11.06 12.75
CA LEU A 13 -4.65 12.35 12.70
C LEU A 13 -3.38 12.30 11.84
N ALA A 14 -2.59 11.23 11.93
CA ALA A 14 -1.43 11.05 11.07
C ALA A 14 -1.84 11.00 9.61
N SER A 15 -2.83 10.17 9.25
CA SER A 15 -3.36 10.08 7.89
C SER A 15 -3.92 11.41 7.40
N LEU A 16 -4.60 12.17 8.25
CA LEU A 16 -5.13 13.49 7.92
C LEU A 16 -4.02 14.51 7.68
N LEU A 17 -2.98 14.54 8.51
CA LEU A 17 -1.80 15.39 8.29
C LEU A 17 -1.13 15.05 6.96
N PHE A 18 -0.93 13.76 6.66
CA PHE A 18 -0.35 13.34 5.38
C PHE A 18 -1.24 13.70 4.19
N ALA A 19 -2.56 13.58 4.31
CA ALA A 19 -3.50 14.01 3.28
C ALA A 19 -3.39 15.52 3.00
N ILE A 20 -3.30 16.34 4.04
CA ILE A 20 -3.09 17.79 3.91
C ILE A 20 -1.76 18.08 3.21
N PHE A 21 -0.67 17.43 3.63
CA PHE A 21 0.65 17.60 3.01
C PHE A 21 0.65 17.20 1.52
N ALA A 22 -0.04 16.13 1.15
CA ALA A 22 -0.20 15.71 -0.23
C ALA A 22 -1.08 16.67 -1.06
N MET A 23 -2.03 17.35 -0.40
CA MET A 23 -2.96 18.29 -1.06
C MET A 23 -2.32 19.64 -1.38
N ILE A 24 -1.29 20.07 -0.62
CA ILE A 24 -0.58 21.34 -0.87
C ILE A 24 0.00 21.42 -2.29
N PRO A 25 0.85 20.49 -2.77
CA PRO A 25 1.39 20.55 -4.12
C PRO A 25 0.29 20.48 -5.17
N ALA A 26 -0.72 19.61 -4.97
CA ALA A 26 -1.85 19.50 -5.86
C ALA A 26 -2.58 20.85 -6.02
N ARG A 27 -2.81 21.56 -4.92
CA ARG A 27 -3.42 22.90 -4.92
C ARG A 27 -2.56 23.93 -5.63
N THR A 28 -1.25 23.98 -5.36
CA THR A 28 -0.36 24.97 -5.99
C THR A 28 -0.24 24.77 -7.49
N PHE A 29 -0.24 23.52 -7.97
CA PHE A 29 -0.25 23.26 -9.41
C PHE A 29 -1.58 23.61 -10.03
N LEU A 30 -2.70 23.28 -9.39
CA LEU A 30 -4.02 23.69 -9.88
C LEU A 30 -4.14 25.21 -9.96
N SER A 31 -3.71 25.96 -8.93
CA SER A 31 -3.83 27.41 -8.92
C SER A 31 -2.97 28.08 -9.98
N ASN A 32 -1.78 27.55 -10.25
CA ASN A 32 -0.87 28.11 -11.26
C ASN A 32 -1.34 27.80 -12.69
N TYR A 33 -2.02 26.67 -12.92
CA TYR A 33 -2.50 26.28 -14.25
C TYR A 33 -3.90 26.83 -14.57
N LEU A 34 -4.77 26.93 -13.54
CA LEU A 34 -6.13 27.46 -13.66
C LEU A 34 -6.22 28.97 -13.49
N GLY A 35 -5.23 29.60 -12.84
CA GLY A 35 -5.21 31.04 -12.59
C GLY A 35 -5.02 31.90 -13.84
N ASP A 36 -4.32 31.39 -14.85
CA ASP A 36 -3.96 32.13 -16.07
C ASP A 36 -4.77 31.73 -17.32
N SER A 37 -5.71 30.79 -17.20
CA SER A 37 -6.36 30.20 -18.37
C SER A 37 -7.88 30.06 -18.26
N LEU A 38 -8.57 30.10 -19.41
CA LEU A 38 -10.01 29.85 -19.64
C LEU A 38 -10.59 28.59 -18.95
N TRP A 39 -9.73 27.77 -18.34
CA TRP A 39 -10.04 26.56 -17.63
C TRP A 39 -10.68 26.80 -16.26
N GLY A 40 -10.37 27.91 -15.57
CA GLY A 40 -11.02 28.26 -14.30
C GLY A 40 -12.52 28.52 -14.44
N GLU A 41 -12.93 29.15 -15.55
CA GLU A 41 -14.33 29.43 -15.88
C GLU A 41 -15.09 28.15 -16.31
N ARG A 42 -14.40 27.21 -16.99
CA ARG A 42 -14.99 25.91 -17.35
C ARG A 42 -15.16 25.00 -16.14
N LEU A 43 -14.21 24.99 -15.20
CA LEU A 43 -14.33 24.24 -13.94
C LEU A 43 -15.46 24.77 -13.04
N ALA A 44 -15.72 26.08 -13.06
CA ALA A 44 -16.85 26.68 -12.33
C ALA A 44 -18.22 26.27 -12.90
N ASN A 45 -18.29 26.00 -14.21
CA ASN A 45 -19.51 25.58 -14.91
C ASN A 45 -19.73 24.05 -14.92
N GLY A 46 -18.73 23.27 -14.53
CA GLY A 46 -18.84 21.82 -14.38
C GLY A 46 -17.51 21.12 -14.63
N ALA A 47 -17.12 20.24 -13.71
CA ALA A 47 -15.94 19.38 -13.91
C ALA A 47 -16.29 18.21 -14.85
N ASP A 48 -16.13 18.42 -16.15
CA ASP A 48 -16.27 17.33 -17.12
C ASP A 48 -15.05 16.40 -17.11
N MET A 49 -15.29 15.09 -17.20
CA MET A 49 -14.22 14.08 -17.26
C MET A 49 -13.28 14.31 -18.44
N HIS A 50 -13.79 14.90 -19.53
CA HIS A 50 -12.99 15.28 -20.70
C HIS A 50 -11.96 16.36 -20.36
N LEU A 51 -12.36 17.35 -19.56
CA LEU A 51 -11.52 18.45 -19.10
C LEU A 51 -10.39 17.93 -18.20
N ILE A 52 -10.68 16.95 -17.32
CA ILE A 52 -9.67 16.31 -16.48
C ILE A 52 -8.66 15.51 -17.32
N LEU A 53 -9.12 14.75 -18.32
CA LEU A 53 -8.25 13.97 -19.20
C LEU A 53 -7.38 14.86 -20.09
N GLU A 54 -7.96 15.93 -20.65
CA GLU A 54 -7.23 16.88 -21.48
C GLU A 54 -6.15 17.61 -20.68
N PHE A 55 -6.47 18.02 -19.45
CA PHE A 55 -5.48 18.55 -18.51
C PHE A 55 -4.38 17.53 -18.18
N LEU A 56 -4.74 16.27 -17.92
CA LEU A 56 -3.76 15.24 -17.55
C LEU A 56 -2.83 14.87 -18.72
N LEU A 57 -3.32 14.92 -19.96
CA LEU A 57 -2.56 14.54 -21.16
C LEU A 57 -1.74 15.70 -21.74
N ASN A 58 -2.24 16.94 -21.65
CA ASN A 58 -1.62 18.10 -22.30
C ASN A 58 -0.87 19.03 -21.33
N ALA A 59 -0.94 18.80 -20.02
CA ALA A 59 -0.14 19.57 -19.06
C ALA A 59 1.32 19.11 -19.07
N ASP A 60 2.09 19.66 -20.02
CA ASP A 60 3.53 19.48 -20.10
C ASP A 60 4.19 19.85 -18.76
N GLY A 61 4.94 18.91 -18.19
CA GLY A 61 5.64 19.07 -16.90
C GLY A 61 4.78 18.86 -15.65
N PHE A 62 3.44 18.82 -15.72
CA PHE A 62 2.57 18.55 -14.56
C PHE A 62 2.69 17.09 -14.11
N LEU A 63 2.56 16.14 -15.05
CA LEU A 63 2.59 14.71 -14.75
C LEU A 63 3.87 14.26 -14.01
N PRO A 64 5.09 14.62 -14.46
CA PRO A 64 6.31 14.24 -13.75
C PRO A 64 6.36 14.80 -12.32
N VAL A 65 5.99 16.07 -12.12
CA VAL A 65 6.08 16.69 -10.78
C VAL A 65 5.03 16.12 -9.83
N VAL A 66 3.81 15.90 -10.31
CA VAL A 66 2.76 15.23 -9.53
C VAL A 66 3.15 13.81 -9.20
N MET A 67 3.75 13.07 -10.13
CA MET A 67 4.26 11.73 -9.84
C MET A 67 5.34 11.75 -8.76
N VAL A 68 6.32 12.65 -8.84
CA VAL A 68 7.35 12.78 -7.80
C VAL A 68 6.73 13.14 -6.45
N ALA A 69 5.79 14.09 -6.43
CA ALA A 69 5.09 14.49 -5.21
C ALA A 69 4.27 13.32 -4.61
N LEU A 70 3.56 12.56 -5.44
CA LEU A 70 2.81 11.38 -5.02
C LEU A 70 3.73 10.28 -4.48
N VAL A 71 4.87 10.03 -5.13
CA VAL A 71 5.86 9.03 -4.67
C VAL A 71 6.44 9.44 -3.33
N LEU A 72 6.86 10.70 -3.17
CA LEU A 72 7.39 11.20 -1.91
C LEU A 72 6.32 11.17 -0.81
N ALA A 73 5.12 11.66 -1.07
CA ALA A 73 4.01 11.61 -0.11
C ALA A 73 3.68 10.18 0.32
N SER A 74 3.64 9.24 -0.63
CA SER A 74 3.41 7.82 -0.35
C SER A 74 4.54 7.22 0.50
N LEU A 75 5.79 7.56 0.21
CA LEU A 75 6.95 7.09 0.96
C LEU A 75 6.94 7.63 2.40
N PHE A 76 6.70 8.92 2.58
CA PHE A 76 6.60 9.54 3.90
C PHE A 76 5.43 8.98 4.71
N TYR A 77 4.27 8.81 4.08
CA TYR A 77 3.10 8.17 4.70
C TYR A 77 3.43 6.75 5.15
N TRP A 78 4.04 5.95 4.28
CA TRP A 78 4.44 4.58 4.59
C TRP A 78 5.43 4.52 5.76
N LEU A 79 6.45 5.39 5.77
CA LEU A 79 7.40 5.50 6.89
C LEU A 79 6.72 5.91 8.20
N GLY A 80 5.81 6.89 8.15
CA GLY A 80 5.02 7.29 9.31
C GLY A 80 4.16 6.15 9.85
N LEU A 81 3.56 5.35 8.96
CA LEU A 81 2.74 4.20 9.32
C LEU A 81 3.59 3.05 9.91
N LEU A 82 4.80 2.83 9.39
CA LEU A 82 5.77 1.91 9.99
C LEU A 82 6.15 2.36 11.40
N PHE A 83 6.46 3.65 11.57
CA PHE A 83 6.80 4.22 12.86
C PHE A 83 5.68 4.02 13.89
N LEU A 84 4.46 4.42 13.54
CA LEU A 84 3.27 4.25 14.38
C LEU A 84 2.99 2.78 14.70
N SER A 85 3.25 1.87 13.75
CA SER A 85 3.04 0.44 13.95
C SER A 85 3.94 -0.17 15.03
N GLY A 86 5.17 0.34 15.19
CA GLY A 86 6.10 -0.12 16.23
C GLY A 86 5.55 0.13 17.64
N GLY A 87 5.04 1.34 17.88
CA GLY A 87 4.41 1.71 19.14
C GLY A 87 3.09 0.98 19.37
N ALA A 88 2.28 0.82 18.33
CA ALA A 88 0.98 0.15 18.43
C ALA A 88 1.13 -1.33 18.81
N PHE A 89 1.96 -2.09 18.09
CA PHE A 89 2.17 -3.51 18.38
C PHE A 89 2.80 -3.74 19.74
N SER A 90 3.72 -2.86 20.17
CA SER A 90 4.33 -2.98 21.50
C SER A 90 3.29 -2.83 22.60
N LEU A 91 2.38 -1.86 22.47
CA LEU A 91 1.29 -1.66 23.42
C LEU A 91 0.33 -2.87 23.44
N TYR A 92 -0.04 -3.40 22.27
CA TYR A 92 -0.91 -4.58 22.19
C TYR A 92 -0.29 -5.85 22.79
N CYS A 93 1.04 -5.99 22.75
CA CYS A 93 1.72 -7.18 23.27
C CYS A 93 2.11 -7.07 24.75
N HIS A 94 2.36 -5.88 25.28
CA HIS A 94 2.98 -5.71 26.60
C HIS A 94 2.19 -4.82 27.59
N ALA A 95 1.27 -3.97 27.14
CA ALA A 95 0.68 -2.95 28.02
C ALA A 95 -0.86 -3.00 28.01
N GLU A 96 -1.45 -3.14 29.20
CA GLU A 96 -2.91 -3.06 29.38
C GLU A 96 -3.45 -1.62 29.33
N ARG A 97 -2.58 -0.60 29.46
CA ARG A 97 -2.96 0.82 29.48
C ARG A 97 -2.03 1.67 28.61
N TYR A 98 -2.60 2.65 27.91
CA TYR A 98 -1.83 3.56 27.05
C TYR A 98 -0.88 4.44 27.87
N GLN A 99 0.42 4.28 27.65
CA GLN A 99 1.45 5.18 28.16
C GLN A 99 2.24 5.78 27.00
N ALA A 100 2.21 7.11 26.87
CA ALA A 100 2.83 7.81 25.75
C ALA A 100 4.35 7.57 25.67
N ARG A 101 5.03 7.53 26.83
CA ARG A 101 6.48 7.28 26.90
C ARG A 101 6.88 5.94 26.29
N GLU A 102 6.13 4.88 26.60
CA GLU A 102 6.37 3.54 26.04
C GLU A 102 6.01 3.49 24.56
N PHE A 103 4.90 4.10 24.15
CA PHE A 103 4.49 4.15 22.75
C PHE A 103 5.54 4.79 21.84
N TRP A 104 5.97 6.01 22.16
CA TRP A 104 6.94 6.74 21.34
C TRP A 104 8.36 6.14 21.45
N GLY A 105 8.73 5.62 22.62
CA GLY A 105 10.01 4.93 22.81
C GLY A 105 10.12 3.67 21.96
N GLN A 106 9.06 2.85 21.94
CA GLN A 106 9.02 1.62 21.16
C GLN A 106 8.83 1.87 19.66
N ALA A 107 8.07 2.91 19.29
CA ALA A 107 7.96 3.36 17.90
C ALA A 107 9.35 3.69 17.31
N GLY A 108 10.19 4.43 18.05
CA GLY A 108 11.56 4.72 17.65
C GLY A 108 12.47 3.48 17.62
N ALA A 109 12.39 2.63 18.65
CA ALA A 109 13.24 1.45 18.77
C ALA A 109 13.02 0.43 17.64
N PHE A 110 11.78 0.23 17.21
CA PHE A 110 11.43 -0.71 16.14
C PHE A 110 11.49 -0.10 14.73
N LEU A 111 11.52 1.23 14.57
CA LEU A 111 11.53 1.89 13.25
C LEU A 111 12.62 1.32 12.33
N GLY A 112 13.89 1.31 12.78
CA GLY A 112 15.01 0.82 11.96
C GLY A 112 14.94 -0.68 11.67
N ARG A 113 14.25 -1.46 12.52
CA ARG A 113 14.01 -2.89 12.28
C ARG A 113 12.91 -3.07 11.23
N PHE A 114 11.84 -2.31 11.32
CA PHE A 114 10.72 -2.34 10.38
C PHE A 114 11.08 -1.81 9.00
N ILE A 115 11.94 -0.79 8.89
CA ILE A 115 12.48 -0.34 7.60
C ILE A 115 13.26 -1.47 6.92
N ARG A 116 14.16 -2.15 7.66
CA ARG A 116 14.91 -3.31 7.13
C ARG A 116 13.99 -4.45 6.70
N LEU A 117 12.98 -4.76 7.52
CA LEU A 117 11.97 -5.75 7.18
C LEU A 117 11.19 -5.35 5.91
N GLY A 118 10.80 -4.07 5.80
CA GLY A 118 10.11 -3.53 4.63
C GLY A 118 10.94 -3.65 3.36
N LEU A 119 12.23 -3.35 3.43
CA LEU A 119 13.17 -3.54 2.31
C LEU A 119 13.26 -5.01 1.88
N TYR A 120 13.41 -5.94 2.82
CA TYR A 120 13.41 -7.37 2.47
C TYR A 120 12.08 -7.82 1.85
N THR A 121 10.97 -7.28 2.32
CA THR A 121 9.64 -7.59 1.79
C THR A 121 9.48 -7.04 0.37
N LEU A 122 9.98 -5.83 0.09
CA LEU A 122 9.99 -5.25 -1.25
C LEU A 122 10.81 -6.11 -2.23
N VAL A 123 11.96 -6.62 -1.79
CA VAL A 123 12.78 -7.54 -2.60
C VAL A 123 12.00 -8.83 -2.90
N VAL A 124 11.38 -9.45 -1.89
CA VAL A 124 10.55 -10.66 -2.10
C VAL A 124 9.37 -10.39 -3.04
N LEU A 125 8.73 -9.23 -2.91
CA LEU A 125 7.62 -8.83 -3.77
C LEU A 125 8.08 -8.64 -5.22
N ALA A 126 9.15 -7.89 -5.44
CA ALA A 126 9.72 -7.64 -6.77
C ALA A 126 10.17 -8.95 -7.45
N LEU A 127 10.87 -9.82 -6.72
CA LEU A 127 11.30 -11.12 -7.23
C LEU A 127 10.11 -12.02 -7.58
N GLY A 128 9.07 -12.06 -6.74
CA GLY A 128 7.88 -12.86 -7.04
C GLY A 128 7.09 -12.36 -8.24
N ILE A 129 6.93 -11.04 -8.39
CA ILE A 129 6.28 -10.46 -9.59
C ILE A 129 7.09 -10.78 -10.85
N ALA A 130 8.41 -10.61 -10.81
CA ALA A 130 9.29 -10.93 -11.92
C ALA A 130 9.22 -12.43 -12.29
N ALA A 131 9.22 -13.31 -11.29
CA ALA A 131 9.07 -14.76 -11.49
C ALA A 131 7.71 -15.12 -12.13
N ILE A 132 6.61 -14.54 -11.64
CA ILE A 132 5.27 -14.76 -12.22
C ILE A 132 5.25 -14.30 -13.67
N GLN A 133 5.82 -13.14 -14.00
CA GLN A 133 5.88 -12.67 -15.39
C GLN A 133 6.73 -13.58 -16.28
N LEU A 134 7.86 -14.08 -15.78
CA LEU A 134 8.71 -15.00 -16.53
C LEU A 134 7.99 -16.33 -16.81
N ILE A 135 7.34 -16.90 -15.79
CA ILE A 135 6.61 -18.16 -15.90
C ILE A 135 5.41 -18.02 -16.85
N THR A 136 4.62 -16.96 -16.68
CA THR A 136 3.41 -16.75 -17.51
C THR A 136 3.75 -16.48 -18.97
N ARG A 137 4.82 -15.75 -19.27
CA ARG A 137 5.33 -15.55 -20.63
C ARG A 137 5.90 -16.85 -21.21
N GLY A 138 6.68 -17.59 -20.43
CA GLY A 138 7.25 -18.88 -20.85
C GLY A 138 6.18 -19.93 -21.16
N LEU A 139 5.17 -20.06 -20.29
CA LEU A 139 4.04 -20.97 -20.50
C LEU A 139 3.20 -20.58 -21.73
N GLN A 140 2.95 -19.29 -21.93
CA GLN A 140 2.22 -18.82 -23.10
C GLN A 140 2.95 -19.18 -24.40
N HIS A 141 4.27 -18.99 -24.43
CA HIS A 141 5.09 -19.33 -25.60
C HIS A 141 5.15 -20.85 -25.84
N LEU A 142 5.22 -21.66 -24.78
CA LEU A 142 5.27 -23.13 -24.88
C LEU A 142 3.95 -23.75 -25.37
N ILE A 143 2.81 -23.23 -24.92
CA ILE A 143 1.49 -23.83 -25.19
C ILE A 143 0.89 -23.32 -26.52
N TYR A 144 1.04 -22.02 -26.82
CA TYR A 144 0.34 -21.38 -27.94
C TYR A 144 1.26 -20.90 -29.06
N GLY A 145 2.58 -21.08 -28.93
CA GLY A 145 3.55 -20.65 -29.94
C GLY A 145 3.60 -19.12 -30.11
N SER A 146 4.02 -18.67 -31.30
CA SER A 146 4.26 -17.26 -31.61
C SER A 146 3.00 -16.42 -31.80
N ASP A 147 1.85 -17.05 -32.09
CA ASP A 147 0.63 -16.34 -32.49
C ASP A 147 -0.64 -16.88 -31.79
N PRO A 148 -0.80 -16.60 -30.48
CA PRO A 148 -1.99 -16.99 -29.75
C PRO A 148 -3.20 -16.15 -30.20
N TYR A 149 -4.37 -16.79 -30.32
CA TYR A 149 -5.65 -16.11 -30.54
C TYR A 149 -5.84 -14.92 -29.58
N SER A 150 -6.31 -13.78 -30.11
CA SER A 150 -6.49 -12.51 -29.37
C SER A 150 -7.32 -12.68 -28.09
N THR A 151 -8.38 -13.50 -28.14
CA THR A 151 -9.23 -13.82 -27.00
C THR A 151 -8.48 -14.57 -25.89
N VAL A 152 -7.61 -15.53 -26.24
CA VAL A 152 -6.81 -16.29 -25.27
C VAL A 152 -5.80 -15.37 -24.58
N THR A 153 -5.14 -14.49 -25.34
CA THR A 153 -4.18 -13.52 -24.81
C THR A 153 -4.83 -12.54 -23.82
N TYR A 154 -6.07 -12.11 -24.08
CA TYR A 154 -6.82 -11.25 -23.17
C TYR A 154 -7.10 -11.92 -21.82
N TRP A 155 -7.67 -13.13 -21.83
CA TRP A 155 -7.95 -13.88 -20.61
C TRP A 155 -6.68 -14.25 -19.84
N TRP A 156 -5.59 -14.55 -20.57
CA TRP A 156 -4.29 -14.84 -19.96
C TRP A 156 -3.69 -13.65 -19.20
N LYS A 157 -3.86 -12.42 -19.73
CA LYS A 157 -3.45 -11.20 -19.04
C LYS A 157 -4.22 -11.03 -17.74
N TRP A 158 -5.55 -11.21 -17.75
CA TRP A 158 -6.36 -11.13 -16.53
C TRP A 158 -5.99 -12.19 -15.50
N PHE A 159 -5.71 -13.42 -15.94
CA PHE A 159 -5.20 -14.47 -15.06
C PHE A 159 -3.87 -14.09 -14.43
N THR A 160 -2.94 -13.54 -15.21
CA THR A 160 -1.63 -13.09 -14.72
C THR A 160 -1.78 -11.98 -13.67
N VAL A 161 -2.67 -11.01 -13.92
CA VAL A 161 -2.99 -9.94 -12.97
C VAL A 161 -3.61 -10.49 -11.69
N ALA A 162 -4.53 -11.45 -11.78
CA ALA A 162 -5.13 -12.10 -10.62
C ALA A 162 -4.08 -12.83 -9.77
N VAL A 163 -3.15 -13.55 -10.38
CA VAL A 163 -2.06 -14.25 -9.68
C VAL A 163 -1.10 -13.25 -9.02
N GLN A 164 -0.72 -12.18 -9.71
CA GLN A 164 0.10 -11.10 -9.14
C GLN A 164 -0.59 -10.45 -7.94
N TYR A 165 -1.89 -10.21 -8.04
CA TYR A 165 -2.68 -9.64 -6.94
C TYR A 165 -2.67 -10.54 -5.70
N ILE A 166 -2.91 -11.84 -5.88
CA ILE A 166 -2.82 -12.83 -4.78
C ILE A 166 -1.43 -12.83 -4.16
N TRP A 167 -0.37 -12.75 -4.97
CA TRP A 167 1.00 -12.68 -4.49
C TRP A 167 1.25 -11.44 -3.62
N ILE A 168 0.83 -10.26 -4.09
CA ILE A 168 0.97 -8.99 -3.37
C ILE A 168 0.26 -9.07 -2.01
N VAL A 169 -0.98 -9.56 -1.99
CA VAL A 169 -1.77 -9.73 -0.75
C VAL A 169 -1.08 -10.70 0.21
N THR A 170 -0.58 -11.83 -0.30
CA THR A 170 0.10 -12.85 0.50
C THR A 170 1.37 -12.31 1.14
N VAL A 171 2.22 -11.64 0.36
CA VAL A 171 3.47 -11.03 0.87
C VAL A 171 3.17 -9.89 1.84
N GLY A 172 2.14 -9.08 1.57
CA GLY A 172 1.69 -8.02 2.49
C GLY A 172 1.26 -8.58 3.85
N LEU A 173 0.47 -9.66 3.86
CA LEU A 173 0.11 -10.35 5.09
C LEU A 173 1.33 -10.92 5.83
N SER A 174 2.27 -11.52 5.09
CA SER A 174 3.49 -12.05 5.69
C SER A 174 4.31 -10.96 6.38
N PHE A 175 4.32 -9.75 5.81
CA PHE A 175 4.94 -8.58 6.43
C PHE A 175 4.25 -8.19 7.73
N ASP A 176 2.92 -8.18 7.76
CA ASP A 176 2.14 -7.86 8.97
C ASP A 176 2.42 -8.87 10.09
N PHE A 177 2.39 -10.17 9.79
CA PHE A 177 2.73 -11.21 10.76
C PHE A 177 4.20 -11.17 11.20
N ALA A 178 5.11 -10.84 10.29
CA ALA A 178 6.53 -10.68 10.62
C ALA A 178 6.76 -9.51 11.58
N ARG A 179 6.03 -8.39 11.43
CA ARG A 179 6.09 -7.26 12.38
C ARG A 179 5.58 -7.65 13.77
N ILE A 180 4.45 -8.36 13.83
CA ILE A 180 3.89 -8.87 15.09
C ILE A 180 4.88 -9.80 15.78
N TYR A 181 5.47 -10.74 15.04
CA TYR A 181 6.48 -11.66 15.58
C TYR A 181 7.74 -10.92 16.07
N ALA A 182 8.24 -9.96 15.28
CA ALA A 182 9.42 -9.18 15.64
C ALA A 182 9.24 -8.41 16.95
N VAL A 183 8.05 -7.88 17.21
CA VAL A 183 7.73 -7.17 18.46
C VAL A 183 7.51 -8.14 19.61
N ARG A 184 6.79 -9.24 19.38
CA ARG A 184 6.48 -10.23 20.43
C ARG A 184 7.73 -10.94 20.95
N THR A 185 8.70 -11.22 20.08
CA THR A 185 9.91 -11.98 20.43
C THR A 185 11.15 -11.08 20.57
N ASP A 186 10.98 -9.75 20.50
CA ASP A 186 12.06 -8.76 20.42
C ASP A 186 13.20 -9.19 19.47
N ALA A 187 12.81 -9.73 18.31
CA ALA A 187 13.78 -10.34 17.40
C ALA A 187 14.72 -9.26 16.84
N ARG A 188 16.03 -9.51 16.91
CA ARG A 188 17.06 -8.64 16.30
C ARG A 188 17.24 -8.93 14.80
N GLY A 189 17.03 -10.19 14.40
CA GLY A 189 17.14 -10.63 13.00
C GLY A 189 15.82 -10.53 12.25
N MET A 190 15.71 -9.57 11.32
CA MET A 190 14.48 -9.36 10.53
C MET A 190 14.25 -10.43 9.46
N PHE A 191 15.31 -11.08 8.98
CA PHE A 191 15.19 -12.18 8.01
C PHE A 191 14.45 -13.39 8.61
N GLY A 192 14.75 -13.73 9.87
CA GLY A 192 14.05 -14.79 10.60
C GLY A 192 12.56 -14.46 10.80
N ALA A 193 12.25 -13.22 11.13
CA ALA A 193 10.87 -12.74 11.25
C ALA A 193 10.11 -12.80 9.91
N LEU A 194 10.75 -12.41 8.81
CA LEU A 194 10.16 -12.50 7.47
C LEU A 194 9.92 -13.96 7.07
N ARG A 195 10.87 -14.86 7.32
CA ARG A 195 10.71 -16.29 7.04
C ARG A 195 9.56 -16.89 7.85
N TYR A 196 9.42 -16.49 9.11
CA TYR A 196 8.29 -16.89 9.95
C TYR A 196 6.96 -16.39 9.38
N GLY A 197 6.88 -15.09 9.02
CA GLY A 197 5.68 -14.50 8.41
C GLY A 197 5.29 -15.16 7.08
N LEU A 198 6.27 -15.46 6.22
CA LEU A 198 6.05 -16.20 4.98
C LEU A 198 5.57 -17.62 5.28
N GLY A 199 6.29 -18.38 6.11
CA GLY A 199 5.92 -19.75 6.46
C GLY A 199 4.53 -19.85 7.10
N PHE A 200 4.16 -18.88 7.94
CA PHE A 200 2.84 -18.83 8.56
C PHE A 200 1.73 -18.60 7.54
N VAL A 201 1.90 -17.63 6.64
CA VAL A 201 0.89 -17.34 5.61
C VAL A 201 0.78 -18.48 4.59
N PHE A 202 1.89 -19.07 4.13
CA PHE A 202 1.84 -20.21 3.21
C PHE A 202 1.23 -21.46 3.83
N SER A 203 1.47 -21.71 5.13
CA SER A 203 0.83 -22.84 5.83
C SER A 203 -0.66 -22.64 6.10
N HIS A 204 -1.12 -21.38 6.19
CA HIS A 204 -2.52 -21.05 6.50
C HIS A 204 -3.20 -20.23 5.39
N LEU A 205 -2.77 -20.42 4.14
CA LEU A 205 -3.11 -19.56 3.00
C LEU A 205 -4.62 -19.37 2.82
N ARG A 206 -5.39 -20.45 2.97
CA ARG A 206 -6.86 -20.38 2.85
C ARG A 206 -7.47 -19.47 3.91
N ARG A 207 -7.11 -19.64 5.18
CA ARG A 207 -7.69 -18.87 6.29
C ARG A 207 -7.31 -17.39 6.20
N THR A 208 -6.06 -17.10 5.85
CA THR A 208 -5.58 -15.71 5.71
C THR A 208 -6.17 -15.01 4.50
N LEU A 209 -6.31 -15.69 3.36
CA LEU A 209 -6.99 -15.14 2.18
C LEU A 209 -8.47 -14.93 2.43
N THR A 210 -9.17 -15.85 3.09
CA THR A 210 -10.59 -15.65 3.43
C THR A 210 -10.77 -14.42 4.31
N LEU A 211 -9.89 -14.20 5.30
CA LEU A 211 -9.95 -13.02 6.15
C LEU A 211 -9.73 -11.70 5.38
N VAL A 212 -8.77 -11.66 4.45
CA VAL A 212 -8.56 -10.45 3.64
C VAL A 212 -9.72 -10.21 2.70
N LEU A 213 -10.23 -11.25 2.05
CA LEU A 213 -11.37 -11.13 1.15
C LEU A 213 -12.62 -10.65 1.88
N THR A 214 -12.91 -11.16 3.08
CA THR A 214 -14.07 -10.68 3.85
C THR A 214 -13.91 -9.23 4.27
N VAL A 215 -12.72 -8.81 4.70
CA VAL A 215 -12.44 -7.40 5.03
C VAL A 215 -12.58 -6.51 3.80
N MET A 216 -12.06 -6.93 2.64
CA MET A 216 -12.17 -6.16 1.40
C MET A 216 -13.61 -6.01 0.92
N VAL A 217 -14.40 -7.10 0.97
CA VAL A 217 -15.83 -7.05 0.63
C VAL A 217 -16.58 -6.11 1.56
N LEU A 218 -16.27 -6.14 2.86
CA LEU A 218 -16.89 -5.24 3.84
C LEU A 218 -16.53 -3.77 3.59
N ILE A 219 -15.27 -3.47 3.26
CA ILE A 219 -14.84 -2.11 2.90
C ILE A 219 -15.55 -1.65 1.62
N ALA A 220 -15.59 -2.50 0.59
CA ALA A 220 -16.27 -2.19 -0.67
C ALA A 220 -17.77 -1.96 -0.47
N PHE A 221 -18.41 -2.76 0.38
CA PHE A 221 -19.79 -2.57 0.78
C PHE A 221 -19.97 -1.20 1.43
N ILE A 222 -19.20 -0.87 2.47
CA ILE A 222 -19.30 0.44 3.14
C ILE A 222 -19.11 1.60 2.16
N ALA A 223 -18.13 1.50 1.26
CA ALA A 223 -17.85 2.55 0.28
C ALA A 223 -18.98 2.74 -0.75
N LEU A 224 -19.81 1.72 -1.00
CA LEU A 224 -20.95 1.80 -1.91
C LEU A 224 -22.18 2.49 -1.26
N PHE A 225 -22.26 2.49 0.06
CA PHE A 225 -23.35 3.10 0.83
C PHE A 225 -23.01 4.50 1.38
N LEU A 226 -21.85 5.06 1.03
CA LEU A 226 -21.34 6.35 1.49
C LEU A 226 -21.25 7.33 0.33
#